data_AF-A0A4Y3IMZ0-F1
#
_entry.id   AF-A0A4Y3IMZ0-F1
#
_cell.length_a   1.000
_cell.length_b   1.000
_cell.length_c   1.000
_cell.angle_alpha   90.00
_cell.angle_beta   90.00
_cell.angle_gamma   90.00
#
_symmetry.space_group_name_H-M   'P 1'
#
loop_
_entity.id
_entity.type
_entity.pdbx_description
1 polymer ?
#
loop_
_entity_poly.entity_id
_entity_poly.type
_entity_poly.pdbx_seq_one_letter_code
_entity_poly.pdbx_strand_id
1 'polypeptide(L)'
;MSYLHPSWEVADRVKSISSTRVGGFSTGDFASLNLGMHVNDDPVIVQKNRDHLAQLSKMPLSTVWMNQTHSTTVVELTEPTSETIEADALVTSVPGIVCSVMTADCLPVLFASADGRKVASAHAGWRGLVGGILENTLSHFTSPVIAWVGPAISLDAFEVGDEVRQQFVDSNSDDAIAFHQHKPGKWMADLPLLAKLRLQRAGCHDVTLSGLCTYSDAERFFSYRRQASTGRQSSFIWIE
;
A
#
# COMPACT_ATOMS: atom_id res chain seq x y z
N MET A 1 -3.87 17.68 6.39
CA MET A 1 -4.15 16.61 7.38
C MET A 1 -3.07 15.57 7.24
N SER A 2 -2.43 15.11 8.33
CA SER A 2 -1.23 14.26 8.25
C SER A 2 -1.53 12.81 7.81
N TYR A 3 -2.75 12.33 7.99
CA TYR A 3 -3.20 11.02 7.56
C TYR A 3 -4.69 11.04 7.17
N LEU A 4 -5.13 9.97 6.52
CA LEU A 4 -6.49 9.71 6.07
C LEU A 4 -7.02 8.46 6.77
N HIS A 5 -8.34 8.39 6.95
CA HIS A 5 -9.02 7.16 7.34
C HIS A 5 -9.57 6.47 6.07
N PRO A 6 -9.26 5.17 5.85
CA PRO A 6 -9.90 4.39 4.80
C PRO A 6 -11.43 4.43 4.89
N SER A 7 -12.10 4.73 3.79
CA SER A 7 -13.57 4.84 3.72
C SER A 7 -14.24 3.50 3.41
N TRP A 8 -13.95 2.50 4.23
CA TRP A 8 -14.49 1.13 4.15
C TRP A 8 -15.24 0.76 5.44
N GLU A 9 -16.09 -0.25 5.39
CA GLU A 9 -16.80 -0.76 6.55
C GLU A 9 -16.09 -2.02 7.08
N VAL A 10 -15.45 -1.91 8.24
CA VAL A 10 -14.76 -3.03 8.91
C VAL A 10 -15.19 -3.10 10.37
N ALA A 11 -14.95 -4.23 11.04
CA ALA A 11 -15.28 -4.39 12.45
C ALA A 11 -14.63 -3.28 13.32
N ASP A 12 -15.33 -2.79 14.34
CA ASP A 12 -14.89 -1.65 15.17
C ASP A 12 -13.50 -1.82 15.79
N ARG A 13 -13.09 -3.05 16.07
CA ARG A 13 -11.76 -3.39 16.62
C ARG A 13 -10.62 -3.23 15.61
N VAL A 14 -10.93 -3.18 14.32
CA VAL A 14 -9.95 -3.00 13.25
C VAL A 14 -9.75 -1.51 13.05
N LYS A 15 -8.52 -1.04 13.18
CA LYS A 15 -8.16 0.35 12.93
C LYS A 15 -7.20 0.42 11.77
N SER A 16 -7.33 1.50 11.00
CA SER A 16 -6.47 1.73 9.84
C SER A 16 -6.34 3.22 9.54
N ILE A 17 -5.16 3.58 9.04
CA ILE A 17 -4.85 4.93 8.54
C ILE A 17 -3.93 4.84 7.32
N SER A 18 -3.93 5.88 6.49
CA SER A 18 -2.93 6.09 5.45
C SER A 18 -2.31 7.46 5.61
N SER A 19 -0.99 7.54 5.78
CA SER A 19 -0.31 8.82 5.93
C SER A 19 -0.33 9.63 4.63
N THR A 20 -0.16 10.93 4.78
CA THR A 20 0.12 11.89 3.71
C THR A 20 1.58 12.35 3.84
N ARG A 21 2.05 13.21 2.94
CA ARG A 21 3.36 13.88 3.06
C ARG A 21 3.37 15.05 4.05
N VAL A 22 2.23 15.43 4.62
CA VAL A 22 2.04 16.67 5.38
C VAL A 22 2.23 16.45 6.89
N GLY A 23 2.82 17.44 7.56
CA GLY A 23 2.89 17.50 9.03
C GLY A 23 4.07 16.74 9.64
N GLY A 24 5.18 16.60 8.91
CA GLY A 24 6.42 16.04 9.44
C GLY A 24 7.55 17.06 9.55
N PHE A 25 8.77 16.57 9.68
CA PHE A 25 9.98 17.35 10.00
C PHE A 25 11.05 17.30 8.90
N SER A 26 10.90 16.42 7.90
CA SER A 26 11.81 16.36 6.75
C SER A 26 11.71 17.63 5.91
N THR A 27 12.78 17.95 5.18
CA THR A 27 12.88 19.15 4.35
C THR A 27 13.24 18.81 2.90
N GLY A 28 13.19 19.80 2.01
CA GLY A 28 13.50 19.63 0.59
C GLY A 28 12.63 18.57 -0.09
N ASP A 29 13.27 17.66 -0.82
CA ASP A 29 12.67 16.56 -1.57
C ASP A 29 11.82 15.60 -0.72
N PHE A 30 12.13 15.53 0.57
CA PHE A 30 11.47 14.67 1.55
C PHE A 30 10.42 15.41 2.36
N ALA A 31 10.19 16.71 2.10
CA ALA A 31 9.26 17.51 2.87
C ALA A 31 7.82 16.92 2.79
N SER A 32 7.14 16.62 3.90
CA SER A 32 7.52 16.85 5.31
C SER A 32 7.50 15.56 6.15
N LEU A 33 6.53 14.68 5.96
CA LEU A 33 6.34 13.47 6.76
C LEU A 33 6.87 12.22 6.03
N ASN A 34 8.17 12.19 5.75
CA ASN A 34 8.80 11.01 5.16
C ASN A 34 8.95 9.89 6.21
N LEU A 35 8.48 8.68 5.87
CA LEU A 35 8.56 7.49 6.72
C LEU A 35 9.58 6.46 6.22
N GLY A 36 10.17 6.68 5.05
CA GLY A 36 11.13 5.77 4.41
C GLY A 36 12.56 5.98 4.89
N MET A 37 13.15 4.96 5.50
CA MET A 37 14.58 4.96 5.92
C MET A 37 15.56 4.72 4.77
N HIS A 38 15.08 4.24 3.63
CA HIS A 38 15.89 3.77 2.50
C HIS A 38 15.98 4.77 1.34
N VAL A 39 15.53 6.02 1.53
CA VAL A 39 15.46 7.05 0.46
C VAL A 39 16.49 8.17 0.60
N ASN A 40 17.51 7.98 1.45
CA ASN A 40 18.59 8.93 1.72
C ASN A 40 18.15 10.24 2.40
N ASP A 41 17.06 10.19 3.18
CA ASP A 41 16.73 11.25 4.14
C ASP A 41 17.51 11.01 5.47
N ASP A 42 17.52 11.99 6.36
CA ASP A 42 18.16 11.86 7.68
C ASP A 42 17.41 10.83 8.54
N PRO A 43 18.04 9.70 8.94
CA PRO A 43 17.37 8.64 9.68
C PRO A 43 16.82 9.11 11.04
N VAL A 44 17.44 10.12 11.68
CA VAL A 44 16.93 10.70 12.93
C VAL A 44 15.63 11.46 12.67
N ILE A 45 15.56 12.20 11.56
CA ILE A 45 14.34 12.91 11.16
C ILE A 45 13.23 11.93 10.75
N VAL A 46 13.57 10.87 10.00
CA VAL A 46 12.60 9.84 9.62
C VAL A 46 12.05 9.11 10.85
N GLN A 47 12.89 8.78 11.83
CA GLN A 47 12.40 8.21 13.09
C GLN A 47 11.45 9.17 13.82
N LYS A 48 11.81 10.45 13.89
CA LYS A 48 10.94 11.48 14.47
C LYS A 48 9.59 11.59 13.76
N ASN A 49 9.55 11.46 12.43
CA ASN A 49 8.30 11.41 11.66
C ASN A 49 7.46 10.18 12.01
N ARG A 50 8.07 9.01 12.14
CA ARG A 50 7.40 7.76 12.53
C ARG A 50 6.78 7.88 13.92
N ASP A 51 7.55 8.34 14.90
CA ASP A 51 7.09 8.53 16.28
C ASP A 51 5.95 9.56 16.34
N HIS A 52 6.10 10.66 15.61
CA HIS A 52 5.08 11.71 15.54
C HIS A 52 3.77 11.21 14.94
N LEU A 53 3.82 10.46 13.84
CA LEU A 53 2.63 9.88 13.24
C LEU A 53 1.94 8.89 14.18
N ALA A 54 2.71 8.02 14.85
CA ALA A 54 2.17 7.06 15.81
C ALA A 54 1.44 7.77 16.96
N GLN A 55 2.04 8.83 17.51
CA GLN A 55 1.40 9.64 18.55
C GLN A 55 0.12 10.32 18.06
N LEU A 56 0.15 10.97 16.89
CA LEU A 56 -1.01 11.68 16.32
C LEU A 56 -2.18 10.76 15.99
N SER A 57 -1.91 9.50 15.65
CA SER A 57 -2.91 8.51 15.26
C SER A 57 -3.29 7.55 16.39
N LYS A 58 -2.67 7.68 17.57
CA LYS A 58 -2.80 6.73 18.70
C LYS A 58 -2.52 5.28 18.30
N MET A 59 -1.64 5.09 17.32
CA MET A 59 -1.25 3.78 16.83
C MET A 59 -0.34 3.10 17.85
N PRO A 60 -0.46 1.77 18.06
CA PRO A 60 0.46 1.01 18.89
C PRO A 60 1.92 1.20 18.45
N LEU A 61 2.85 1.17 19.40
CA LEU A 61 4.29 1.32 19.11
C LEU A 61 4.90 0.11 18.38
N SER A 62 4.18 -1.02 18.32
CA SER A 62 4.54 -2.26 17.63
C SER A 62 4.26 -2.21 16.12
N THR A 63 4.76 -1.18 15.45
CA THR A 63 4.72 -1.10 13.98
C THR A 63 5.85 -1.91 13.35
N VAL A 64 5.46 -2.91 12.55
CA VAL A 64 6.40 -3.76 11.82
C VAL A 64 6.61 -3.20 10.42
N TRP A 65 7.87 -2.92 10.09
CA TRP A 65 8.27 -2.35 8.81
C TRP A 65 8.83 -3.45 7.89
N MET A 66 8.60 -3.29 6.58
CA MET A 66 9.12 -4.21 5.57
C MET A 66 10.33 -3.63 4.81
N ASN A 67 11.26 -4.52 4.45
CA ASN A 67 12.18 -4.33 3.33
C ASN A 67 11.47 -4.82 2.05
N GLN A 68 10.71 -3.94 1.42
CA GLN A 68 9.88 -4.25 0.26
C GLN A 68 10.74 -4.39 -1.01
N THR A 69 10.62 -5.50 -1.72
CA THR A 69 11.43 -5.82 -2.91
C THR A 69 10.59 -5.97 -4.18
N HIS A 70 9.30 -5.66 -4.12
CA HIS A 70 8.32 -5.94 -5.18
C HIS A 70 8.16 -7.45 -5.44
N SER A 71 8.39 -8.25 -4.41
CA SER A 71 8.15 -9.69 -4.38
C SER A 71 6.66 -10.01 -4.23
N THR A 72 6.37 -11.29 -4.07
CA THR A 72 5.04 -11.82 -3.74
C THR A 72 5.04 -12.49 -2.35
N THR A 73 6.04 -12.17 -1.52
CA THR A 73 6.27 -12.77 -0.21
C THR A 73 5.34 -12.15 0.83
N VAL A 74 4.62 -13.01 1.54
CA VAL A 74 3.73 -12.66 2.66
C VAL A 74 4.31 -13.25 3.94
N VAL A 75 4.37 -12.47 5.01
CA VAL A 75 4.82 -12.94 6.33
C VAL A 75 3.71 -12.79 7.35
N GLU A 76 3.41 -13.88 8.07
CA GLU A 76 2.49 -13.88 9.20
C GLU A 76 3.22 -13.53 10.50
N LEU A 77 2.79 -12.44 11.14
CA LEU A 77 3.33 -11.95 12.40
C LEU A 77 2.55 -12.57 13.56
N THR A 78 3.25 -13.37 14.37
CA THR A 78 2.70 -14.02 15.57
C THR A 78 3.11 -13.34 16.87
N GLU A 79 4.07 -12.41 16.82
CA GLU A 79 4.55 -11.63 17.95
C GLU A 79 5.10 -10.27 17.50
N PRO A 80 5.12 -9.25 18.37
CA PRO A 80 5.73 -7.96 18.05
C PRO A 80 7.23 -8.11 17.76
N THR A 81 7.72 -7.38 16.76
CA THR A 81 9.14 -7.34 16.41
C THR A 81 9.56 -5.93 15.99
N SER A 82 10.82 -5.58 16.26
CA SER A 82 11.47 -4.37 15.74
C SER A 82 12.31 -4.65 14.50
N GLU A 83 12.46 -5.92 14.10
CA GLU A 83 13.18 -6.30 12.90
C GLU A 83 12.46 -5.81 11.64
N THR A 84 13.24 -5.41 10.64
CA THR A 84 12.70 -5.13 9.32
C THR A 84 12.53 -6.44 8.56
N ILE A 85 11.30 -6.74 8.14
CA ILE A 85 10.95 -8.02 7.53
C ILE A 85 11.11 -7.94 6.00
N GLU A 86 11.84 -8.87 5.39
CA GLU A 86 11.88 -8.99 3.93
C GLU A 86 10.57 -9.60 3.41
N ALA A 87 9.64 -8.75 3.01
CA ALA A 87 8.34 -9.12 2.48
C ALA A 87 7.72 -7.94 1.70
N ASP A 88 6.66 -8.25 0.96
CA ASP A 88 5.77 -7.24 0.38
C ASP A 88 4.36 -7.32 0.95
N ALA A 89 4.07 -8.24 1.87
CA ALA A 89 2.87 -8.18 2.70
C ALA A 89 3.10 -8.73 4.11
N LEU A 90 2.36 -8.17 5.07
CA LEU A 90 2.28 -8.63 6.45
C LEU A 90 0.84 -9.01 6.77
N VAL A 91 0.65 -10.11 7.50
CA VAL A 91 -0.65 -10.55 8.02
C VAL A 91 -0.53 -10.84 9.51
N THR A 92 -1.57 -10.58 10.29
CA THR A 92 -1.57 -10.94 11.72
C THR A 92 -2.99 -11.15 12.24
N SER A 93 -3.10 -11.99 13.27
CA SER A 93 -4.29 -12.13 14.12
C SER A 93 -4.05 -11.64 15.55
N VAL A 94 -2.89 -11.04 15.81
CA VAL A 94 -2.46 -10.66 17.16
C VAL A 94 -2.80 -9.19 17.40
N PRO A 95 -3.66 -8.87 18.39
CA PRO A 95 -3.95 -7.50 18.76
C PRO A 95 -2.70 -6.69 19.10
N GLY A 96 -2.70 -5.42 18.74
CA GLY A 96 -1.60 -4.48 18.96
C GLY A 96 -0.47 -4.53 17.91
N ILE A 97 -0.32 -5.59 17.11
CA ILE A 97 0.66 -5.59 16.02
C ILE A 97 0.13 -4.74 14.86
N VAL A 98 0.93 -3.78 14.41
CA VAL A 98 0.58 -2.90 13.28
C VAL A 98 1.29 -3.36 12.03
N CYS A 99 0.51 -3.83 11.06
CA CYS A 99 0.98 -4.13 9.71
C CYS A 99 1.11 -2.82 8.93
N SER A 100 2.30 -2.55 8.38
CA SER A 100 2.57 -1.35 7.59
C SER A 100 2.95 -1.68 6.15
N VAL A 101 2.66 -0.76 5.22
CA VAL A 101 3.13 -0.80 3.84
C VAL A 101 3.50 0.60 3.37
N MET A 102 4.76 0.78 2.96
CA MET A 102 5.29 2.05 2.47
C MET A 102 5.12 2.19 0.95
N THR A 103 4.71 3.37 0.49
CA THR A 103 4.55 3.65 -0.94
C THR A 103 4.96 5.06 -1.33
N ALA A 104 5.29 5.21 -2.61
CA ALA A 104 5.21 6.44 -3.37
C ALA A 104 4.89 6.01 -4.81
N ASP A 105 3.61 6.00 -5.15
CA ASP A 105 2.98 5.51 -6.40
C ASP A 105 2.50 4.05 -6.44
N CYS A 106 3.23 3.10 -5.84
CA CYS A 106 2.73 1.72 -5.76
C CYS A 106 1.45 1.64 -4.89
N LEU A 107 0.63 0.61 -5.11
CA LEU A 107 -0.64 0.44 -4.39
C LEU A 107 -0.38 -0.09 -2.97
N PRO A 108 -0.81 0.63 -1.91
CA PRO A 108 -1.00 0.02 -0.61
C PRO A 108 -2.39 -0.64 -0.58
N VAL A 109 -2.47 -1.91 -0.21
CA VAL A 109 -3.75 -2.62 -0.02
C VAL A 109 -3.85 -3.07 1.42
N LEU A 110 -4.92 -2.69 2.10
CA LEU A 110 -5.24 -3.14 3.45
C LEU A 110 -6.35 -4.18 3.40
N PHE A 111 -6.30 -5.16 4.28
CA PHE A 111 -7.26 -6.26 4.35
C PHE A 111 -7.73 -6.47 5.78
N ALA A 112 -9.01 -6.71 5.94
CA ALA A 112 -9.60 -7.14 7.20
C ALA A 112 -10.53 -8.32 6.94
N SER A 113 -10.44 -9.34 7.79
CA SER A 113 -11.52 -10.34 7.89
C SER A 113 -12.81 -9.67 8.36
N ALA A 114 -13.96 -10.11 7.85
CA ALA A 114 -15.26 -9.54 8.20
C ALA A 114 -15.58 -9.63 9.71
N ASP A 115 -15.01 -10.61 10.42
CA ASP A 115 -15.13 -10.75 11.87
C ASP A 115 -14.09 -9.94 12.68
N GLY A 116 -13.18 -9.26 11.98
CA GLY A 116 -12.14 -8.42 12.56
C GLY A 116 -11.01 -9.16 13.29
N ARG A 117 -10.87 -10.48 13.11
CA ARG A 117 -9.88 -11.29 13.86
C ARG A 117 -8.52 -11.42 13.18
N LYS A 118 -8.43 -11.08 11.91
CA LYS A 118 -7.20 -11.09 11.11
C LYS A 118 -7.15 -9.87 10.19
N VAL A 119 -5.99 -9.25 10.08
CA VAL A 119 -5.72 -8.09 9.23
C VAL A 119 -4.43 -8.28 8.44
N ALA A 120 -4.29 -7.59 7.31
CA ALA A 120 -3.06 -7.59 6.53
C ALA A 120 -2.83 -6.26 5.80
N SER A 121 -1.57 -5.98 5.45
CA SER A 121 -1.18 -4.90 4.55
C SER A 121 -0.26 -5.44 3.46
N ALA A 122 -0.50 -5.07 2.19
CA ALA A 122 0.30 -5.50 1.05
C ALA A 122 0.76 -4.33 0.17
N HIS A 123 2.00 -4.42 -0.30
CA HIS A 123 2.64 -3.58 -1.29
C HIS A 123 2.43 -4.18 -2.69
N ALA A 124 1.51 -3.59 -3.45
CA ALA A 124 1.19 -4.03 -4.79
C ALA A 124 1.70 -3.04 -5.84
N GLY A 125 3.03 -2.93 -5.95
CA GLY A 125 3.66 -2.43 -7.18
C GLY A 125 3.34 -3.36 -8.36
N TRP A 126 3.45 -2.88 -9.61
CA TRP A 126 2.98 -3.64 -10.78
C TRP A 126 3.56 -5.08 -10.87
N ARG A 127 4.83 -5.28 -10.46
CA ARG A 127 5.50 -6.59 -10.41
C ARG A 127 4.87 -7.53 -9.39
N GLY A 128 4.70 -7.07 -8.14
CA GLY A 128 4.05 -7.85 -7.09
C GLY A 128 2.59 -8.11 -7.42
N LEU A 129 1.90 -7.13 -8.01
CA LEU A 129 0.51 -7.24 -8.41
C LEU A 129 0.28 -8.33 -9.46
N VAL A 130 1.04 -8.32 -10.57
CA VAL A 130 0.93 -9.39 -11.58
C VAL A 130 1.44 -10.73 -11.06
N GLY A 131 2.43 -10.71 -10.17
CA GLY A 131 3.00 -11.89 -9.53
C GLY A 131 2.08 -12.56 -8.50
N GLY A 132 0.99 -11.90 -8.09
CA GLY A 132 -0.01 -12.49 -7.22
C GLY A 132 0.13 -12.15 -5.73
N ILE A 133 0.75 -11.02 -5.36
CA ILE A 133 0.86 -10.61 -3.95
C ILE A 133 -0.50 -10.52 -3.25
N LEU A 134 -1.56 -10.10 -3.97
CA LEU A 134 -2.90 -9.95 -3.39
C LEU A 134 -3.54 -11.31 -3.12
N GLU A 135 -3.42 -12.23 -4.07
CA GLU A 135 -3.90 -13.61 -3.97
C GLU A 135 -3.15 -14.36 -2.87
N ASN A 136 -1.82 -14.21 -2.81
CA ASN A 136 -1.01 -14.76 -1.73
C ASN A 136 -1.45 -14.20 -0.37
N THR A 137 -1.71 -12.90 -0.27
CA THR A 137 -2.20 -12.29 0.98
C THR A 137 -3.57 -12.84 1.38
N LEU A 138 -4.50 -12.96 0.43
CA LEU A 138 -5.84 -13.52 0.67
C LEU A 138 -5.81 -14.98 1.14
N SER A 139 -4.81 -15.77 0.72
CA SER A 139 -4.70 -17.17 1.12
C SER A 139 -4.52 -17.39 2.63
N HIS A 140 -4.13 -16.35 3.38
CA HIS A 140 -4.02 -16.39 4.85
C HIS A 140 -5.37 -16.19 5.58
N PHE A 141 -6.45 -15.91 4.85
CA PHE A 141 -7.78 -15.68 5.41
C PHE A 141 -8.69 -16.88 5.17
N THR A 142 -9.45 -17.26 6.20
CA THR A 142 -10.45 -18.34 6.13
C THR A 142 -11.89 -17.82 6.14
N SER A 143 -12.07 -16.53 6.41
CA SER A 143 -13.35 -15.82 6.46
C SER A 143 -13.44 -14.81 5.30
N PRO A 144 -14.64 -14.33 4.94
CA PRO A 144 -14.79 -13.26 3.97
C PRO A 144 -13.90 -12.06 4.30
N VAL A 145 -13.26 -11.48 3.28
CA VAL A 145 -12.28 -10.41 3.41
C VAL A 145 -12.82 -9.13 2.78
N ILE A 146 -12.60 -8.03 3.48
CA ILE A 146 -12.87 -6.67 3.06
C ILE A 146 -11.52 -6.03 2.74
N ALA A 147 -11.39 -5.42 1.58
CA ALA A 147 -10.14 -4.82 1.10
C ALA A 147 -10.31 -3.33 0.80
N TRP A 148 -9.27 -2.56 1.11
CA TRP A 148 -9.16 -1.16 0.73
C TRP A 148 -7.87 -0.91 -0.03
N VAL A 149 -8.00 -0.32 -1.21
CA VAL A 149 -6.88 0.08 -2.07
C VAL A 149 -6.62 1.57 -1.87
N GLY A 150 -5.49 1.89 -1.26
CA GLY A 150 -5.15 3.25 -0.87
C GLY A 150 -4.59 4.14 -1.98
N PRO A 151 -4.06 5.32 -1.65
CA PRO A 151 -3.52 6.27 -2.61
C PRO A 151 -2.38 5.65 -3.42
N ALA A 152 -2.49 5.73 -4.74
CA ALA A 152 -1.49 5.23 -5.68
C ALA A 152 -1.46 6.10 -6.94
N ILE A 153 -0.55 5.82 -7.87
CA ILE A 153 -0.57 6.51 -9.16
C ILE A 153 -1.81 6.07 -9.98
N SER A 154 -2.57 7.03 -10.47
CA SER A 154 -3.81 6.76 -11.22
C SER A 154 -3.54 6.51 -12.71
N LEU A 155 -4.58 6.03 -13.41
CA LEU A 155 -4.61 5.81 -14.85
C LEU A 155 -4.02 7.00 -15.63
N ASP A 156 -4.40 8.23 -15.30
CA ASP A 156 -3.97 9.43 -16.04
C ASP A 156 -2.46 9.73 -15.94
N ALA A 157 -1.73 9.09 -15.01
CA ALA A 157 -0.32 9.37 -14.74
C ALA A 157 0.60 8.15 -14.92
N PHE A 158 0.05 6.93 -14.95
CA PHE A 158 0.85 5.71 -15.00
C PHE A 158 1.08 5.20 -16.43
N GLU A 159 1.94 5.89 -17.18
CA GLU A 159 2.44 5.39 -18.47
C GLU A 159 3.41 4.20 -18.23
N VAL A 160 3.22 3.12 -19.00
CA VAL A 160 4.03 1.89 -19.03
C VAL A 160 4.27 1.44 -20.47
N GLY A 161 5.25 0.56 -20.70
CA GLY A 161 5.50 -0.04 -22.02
C GLY A 161 4.69 -1.31 -22.27
N ASP A 162 4.81 -1.84 -23.50
CA ASP A 162 4.18 -3.10 -23.91
C ASP A 162 4.54 -4.26 -22.97
N GLU A 163 5.77 -4.29 -22.44
CA GLU A 163 6.28 -5.34 -21.56
C GLU A 163 5.48 -5.48 -20.25
N VAL A 164 4.93 -4.38 -19.74
CA VAL A 164 4.11 -4.41 -18.52
C VAL A 164 2.72 -4.92 -18.86
N ARG A 165 2.08 -4.36 -19.89
CA ARG A 165 0.75 -4.81 -20.34
C ARG A 165 0.75 -6.30 -20.68
N GLN A 166 1.76 -6.76 -21.41
CA GLN A 166 1.85 -8.15 -21.85
C GLN A 166 1.89 -9.13 -20.66
N GLN A 167 2.64 -8.82 -19.61
CA GLN A 167 2.68 -9.67 -18.41
C GLN A 167 1.31 -9.82 -17.74
N PHE A 168 0.52 -8.75 -17.67
CA PHE A 168 -0.84 -8.82 -17.14
C PHE A 168 -1.77 -9.60 -18.06
N VAL A 169 -1.76 -9.31 -19.37
CA VAL A 169 -2.63 -9.97 -20.35
C VAL A 169 -2.31 -11.46 -20.51
N ASP A 170 -1.03 -11.84 -20.44
CA ASP A 170 -0.59 -13.24 -20.47
C ASP A 170 -1.01 -13.99 -19.19
N SER A 171 -1.00 -13.30 -18.05
CA SER A 171 -1.53 -13.85 -16.79
C SER A 171 -3.04 -14.02 -16.86
N ASN A 172 -3.76 -13.04 -17.41
CA ASN A 172 -5.21 -13.10 -17.61
C ASN A 172 -5.66 -12.09 -18.70
N SER A 173 -6.35 -12.56 -19.73
CA SER A 173 -6.78 -11.73 -20.85
C SER A 173 -7.71 -10.57 -20.45
N ASP A 174 -8.49 -10.73 -19.38
CA ASP A 174 -9.44 -9.72 -18.92
C ASP A 174 -8.74 -8.50 -18.31
N ASP A 175 -7.46 -8.63 -17.89
CA ASP A 175 -6.66 -7.49 -17.43
C ASP A 175 -6.42 -6.46 -18.52
N ALA A 176 -6.62 -6.80 -19.81
CA ALA A 176 -6.50 -5.87 -20.93
C ALA A 176 -7.41 -4.63 -20.80
N ILE A 177 -8.54 -4.73 -20.10
CA ILE A 177 -9.47 -3.60 -19.89
C ILE A 177 -8.85 -2.45 -19.10
N ALA A 178 -7.82 -2.73 -18.29
CA ALA A 178 -7.16 -1.73 -17.46
C ALA A 178 -5.99 -1.01 -18.17
N PHE A 179 -5.81 -1.23 -19.47
CA PHE A 179 -4.76 -0.61 -20.26
C PHE A 179 -5.34 0.20 -21.42
N HIS A 180 -5.06 1.49 -21.44
CA HIS A 180 -5.51 2.41 -22.50
C HIS A 180 -4.32 2.83 -23.36
N GLN A 181 -4.43 2.65 -24.67
CA GLN A 181 -3.34 3.03 -25.58
C GLN A 181 -3.09 4.55 -25.52
N HIS A 182 -1.84 4.94 -25.28
CA HIS A 182 -1.44 6.36 -25.20
C HIS A 182 -0.64 6.79 -26.42
N LYS A 183 0.44 6.05 -26.73
CA LYS A 183 1.31 6.22 -27.91
C LYS A 183 1.69 4.84 -28.44
N PRO A 184 2.24 4.71 -29.65
CA PRO A 184 2.80 3.44 -30.11
C PRO A 184 3.77 2.87 -29.07
N GLY A 185 3.48 1.64 -28.59
CA GLY A 185 4.25 0.95 -27.55
C GLY A 185 4.15 1.51 -26.13
N LYS A 186 3.20 2.42 -25.85
CA LYS A 186 2.96 2.99 -24.52
C LYS A 186 1.48 2.96 -24.14
N TRP A 187 1.23 2.60 -22.88
CA TRP A 187 -0.10 2.41 -22.31
C TRP A 187 -0.24 3.23 -21.04
N MET A 188 -1.41 3.80 -20.82
CA MET A 188 -1.84 4.24 -19.49
C MET A 188 -2.44 3.03 -18.77
N ALA A 189 -1.88 2.65 -17.63
CA ALA A 189 -2.31 1.50 -16.86
C ALA A 189 -3.09 1.90 -15.59
N ASP A 190 -4.27 1.33 -15.40
CA ASP A 190 -5.09 1.53 -14.20
C ASP A 190 -4.74 0.47 -13.14
N LEU A 191 -3.73 0.76 -12.32
CA LEU A 191 -3.31 -0.12 -11.22
C LEU A 191 -4.44 -0.38 -10.21
N PRO A 192 -5.19 0.62 -9.71
CA PRO A 192 -6.33 0.37 -8.83
C PRO A 192 -7.39 -0.57 -9.43
N LEU A 193 -7.70 -0.44 -10.72
CA LEU A 193 -8.62 -1.36 -11.40
C LEU A 193 -8.04 -2.77 -11.49
N LEU A 194 -6.78 -2.93 -11.87
CA LEU A 194 -6.10 -4.24 -11.88
C LEU A 194 -6.18 -4.91 -10.50
N ALA A 195 -5.88 -4.18 -9.42
CA ALA A 195 -6.00 -4.70 -8.06
C ALA A 195 -7.44 -5.14 -7.73
N LYS A 196 -8.44 -4.32 -8.04
CA LYS A 196 -9.85 -4.67 -7.83
C LYS A 196 -10.24 -5.95 -8.57
N LEU A 197 -9.90 -6.06 -9.86
CA LEU A 197 -10.27 -7.21 -10.66
C LEU A 197 -9.62 -8.50 -10.14
N ARG A 198 -8.36 -8.43 -9.69
CA ARG A 198 -7.64 -9.58 -9.13
C ARG A 198 -8.20 -9.99 -7.76
N LEU A 199 -8.48 -9.03 -6.88
CA LEU A 199 -9.15 -9.30 -5.60
C LEU A 199 -10.50 -9.99 -5.79
N GLN A 200 -11.32 -9.47 -6.72
CA GLN A 200 -12.64 -10.04 -7.01
C GLN A 200 -12.56 -11.45 -7.59
N ARG A 201 -11.59 -11.71 -8.48
CA ARG A 201 -11.33 -13.07 -9.00
C ARG A 201 -10.87 -14.04 -7.91
N ALA A 202 -10.13 -13.55 -6.92
CA ALA A 202 -9.68 -14.33 -5.77
C ALA A 202 -10.74 -14.46 -4.65
N GLY A 203 -11.97 -14.00 -4.87
CA GLY A 203 -13.09 -14.15 -3.94
C GLY A 203 -13.28 -13.00 -2.93
N CYS A 204 -12.46 -11.94 -3.00
CA CYS A 204 -12.66 -10.72 -2.22
C CYS A 204 -13.53 -9.74 -3.03
N HIS A 205 -14.84 -9.77 -2.80
CA HIS A 205 -15.80 -8.95 -3.54
C HIS A 205 -16.01 -7.55 -2.94
N ASP A 206 -15.78 -7.40 -1.63
CA ASP A 206 -15.88 -6.13 -0.93
C ASP A 206 -14.55 -5.37 -1.03
N VAL A 207 -14.44 -4.55 -2.08
CA VAL A 207 -13.22 -3.79 -2.41
C VAL A 207 -13.56 -2.32 -2.56
N THR A 208 -13.00 -1.50 -1.69
CA THR A 208 -13.10 -0.04 -1.75
C THR A 208 -11.82 0.56 -2.35
N LEU A 209 -11.96 1.39 -3.37
CA LEU A 209 -10.84 2.16 -3.94
C LEU A 209 -10.83 3.57 -3.34
N SER A 210 -9.67 4.09 -2.95
CA SER A 210 -9.54 5.44 -2.40
C SER A 210 -9.90 6.55 -3.39
N GLY A 211 -9.73 6.31 -4.71
CA GLY A 211 -9.90 7.32 -5.76
C GLY A 211 -8.84 8.42 -5.76
N LEU A 212 -7.73 8.24 -5.03
CA LEU A 212 -6.69 9.26 -4.86
C LEU A 212 -5.45 8.97 -5.73
N CYS A 213 -4.93 10.01 -6.38
CA CYS A 213 -3.74 9.93 -7.23
C CYS A 213 -2.51 10.55 -6.54
N THR A 214 -1.47 9.75 -6.26
CA THR A 214 -0.23 10.23 -5.65
C THR A 214 0.57 11.19 -6.55
N TYR A 215 0.49 11.00 -7.87
CA TYR A 215 1.20 11.81 -8.84
C TYR A 215 0.56 13.21 -9.01
N SER A 216 -0.76 13.26 -9.18
CA SER A 216 -1.48 14.52 -9.44
C SER A 216 -1.68 15.35 -8.17
N ASP A 217 -1.83 14.71 -7.01
CA ASP A 217 -2.02 15.39 -5.73
C ASP A 217 -0.69 15.55 -4.98
N ALA A 218 0.12 16.48 -5.49
CA ALA A 218 1.45 16.77 -4.95
C ALA A 218 1.43 17.42 -3.56
N GLU A 219 0.31 18.02 -3.15
CA GLU A 219 0.14 18.62 -1.83
C GLU A 219 0.00 17.55 -0.74
N ARG A 220 -0.67 16.43 -1.03
CA ARG A 220 -0.91 15.36 -0.05
C ARG A 220 0.02 14.18 -0.17
N PHE A 221 0.65 13.90 -1.30
CA PHE A 221 1.42 12.66 -1.47
C PHE A 221 2.80 12.85 -2.09
N PHE A 222 3.76 12.03 -1.65
CA PHE A 222 4.99 11.76 -2.39
C PHE A 222 4.68 10.91 -3.63
N SER A 223 5.46 11.10 -4.69
CA SER A 223 5.35 10.33 -5.94
C SER A 223 6.74 10.19 -6.55
N TYR A 224 7.18 8.95 -6.71
CA TYR A 224 8.47 8.62 -7.32
C TYR A 224 8.48 8.97 -8.82
N ARG A 225 7.36 8.76 -9.50
CA ARG A 225 7.15 9.11 -10.91
C ARG A 225 7.26 10.61 -11.13
N ARG A 226 6.76 11.42 -10.20
CA ARG A 226 6.90 12.88 -10.25
C ARG A 226 8.33 13.32 -9.92
N GLN A 227 8.94 12.69 -8.92
CA GLN A 227 10.27 13.03 -8.45
C GLN A 227 10.96 11.79 -7.86
N ALA A 228 12.05 11.34 -8.50
CA ALA A 228 12.72 10.09 -8.09
C ALA A 228 13.33 10.17 -6.68
N SER A 229 13.94 11.30 -6.33
CA SER A 229 14.39 11.63 -4.97
C SER A 229 13.21 12.17 -4.19
N THR A 230 12.53 11.33 -3.40
CA THR A 230 11.36 11.76 -2.62
C THR A 230 11.09 10.80 -1.45
N GLY A 231 10.24 11.25 -0.51
CA GLY A 231 9.85 10.49 0.67
C GLY A 231 8.92 9.30 0.37
N ARG A 232 8.49 8.62 1.43
CA ARG A 232 7.46 7.56 1.39
C ARG A 232 6.34 7.90 2.37
N GLN A 233 5.10 7.75 1.91
CA GLN A 233 3.95 7.60 2.81
C GLN A 233 3.78 6.12 3.17
N SER A 234 2.92 5.82 4.14
CA SER A 234 2.63 4.44 4.54
C SER A 234 1.15 4.28 4.91
N SER A 235 0.60 3.10 4.59
CA SER A 235 -0.70 2.66 5.08
C SER A 235 -0.52 1.66 6.21
N PHE A 236 -1.41 1.69 7.19
CA PHE A 236 -1.32 0.93 8.42
C PHE A 236 -2.65 0.30 8.77
N ILE A 237 -2.61 -0.91 9.34
CA ILE A 237 -3.78 -1.59 9.88
C ILE A 237 -3.39 -2.42 11.10
N TRP A 238 -4.28 -2.47 12.09
CA TRP A 238 -4.10 -3.27 13.30
C TRP A 238 -5.45 -3.66 13.91
N ILE A 239 -5.38 -4.60 14.85
CA ILE A 239 -6.49 -4.99 15.73
C ILE A 239 -6.22 -4.36 17.09
N GLU A 240 -7.20 -3.65 17.66
CA GLU A 240 -7.18 -3.17 19.04
C GLU A 240 -7.30 -4.30 20.07
#